data_AF-A0A7V8Y3R6-F1
#
_entry.id   AF-A0A7V8Y3R6-F1
#
_cell.length_a   1.000
_cell.length_b   1.000
_cell.length_c   1.000
_cell.angle_alpha   90.00
_cell.angle_beta   90.00
_cell.angle_gamma   90.00
#
_symmetry.space_group_name_H-M   'P 1'
#
loop_
_entity.id
_entity.type
_entity.pdbx_description
1 polymer ?
#
loop_
_entity_poly.entity_id
_entity_poly.type
_entity_poly.pdbx_seq_one_letter_code
_entity_poly.pdbx_strand_id
1 'polypeptide(L)'
;MKWDQVQAEILKDPPEPGEMVYLERRGEDYTWRRSDGTMDHAESMPDAWMYYSGQWPAADAEKREAFFKDMLAELESMTGGVDRCRWEADDPWPHWH
;
A
#
# COMPACT_ATOMS: atom_id res chain seq x y z
N MET A 1 2.58 13.40 -1.78
CA MET A 1 2.37 13.23 -3.24
C MET A 1 0.97 12.68 -3.47
N LYS A 2 0.38 12.89 -4.65
CA LYS A 2 -0.94 12.32 -4.96
C LYS A 2 -0.82 10.82 -5.31
N TRP A 3 -1.93 10.09 -5.16
CA TRP A 3 -1.96 8.65 -5.35
C TRP A 3 -1.45 8.20 -6.72
N ASP A 4 -1.86 8.88 -7.78
CA ASP A 4 -1.40 8.58 -9.15
C ASP A 4 0.11 8.71 -9.32
N GLN A 5 0.75 9.61 -8.55
CA GLN A 5 2.20 9.79 -8.56
C GLN A 5 2.90 8.62 -7.85
N VAL A 6 2.35 8.14 -6.73
CA VAL A 6 2.84 6.93 -6.04
C VAL A 6 2.80 5.73 -6.97
N GLN A 7 1.67 5.53 -7.66
CA GLN A 7 1.55 4.42 -8.62
C GLN A 7 2.60 4.51 -9.73
N ALA A 8 2.79 5.70 -10.31
CA ALA A 8 3.76 5.92 -11.37
C ALA A 8 5.20 5.65 -10.91
N GLU A 9 5.56 6.03 -9.67
CA GLU A 9 6.89 5.75 -9.12
C GLU A 9 7.11 4.26 -8.84
N ILE A 10 6.14 3.58 -8.24
CA ILE A 10 6.19 2.13 -8.03
C ILE A 10 6.31 1.40 -9.38
N LEU A 11 5.54 1.81 -10.39
CA LEU A 11 5.60 1.18 -11.72
C LEU A 11 6.89 1.46 -12.47
N LYS A 12 7.56 2.57 -12.20
CA LYS A 12 8.85 2.93 -12.80
C LYS A 12 9.98 2.04 -12.29
N ASP A 13 9.92 1.65 -11.01
CA ASP A 13 10.91 0.80 -10.35
C ASP A 13 10.20 -0.19 -9.40
N PRO A 14 9.54 -1.22 -9.96
CA PRO A 14 8.71 -2.14 -9.18
C PRO A 14 9.57 -2.91 -8.18
N PRO A 15 9.11 -3.06 -6.93
CA PRO A 15 9.84 -3.85 -5.96
C PRO A 15 9.89 -5.32 -6.37
N GLU A 16 10.99 -5.99 -6.03
CA GLU A 16 11.16 -7.41 -6.29
C GLU A 16 10.22 -8.26 -5.44
N PRO A 17 9.86 -9.49 -5.88
CA PRO A 17 9.09 -10.41 -5.05
C PRO A 17 9.76 -10.63 -3.69
N GLY A 18 9.03 -10.34 -2.61
CA GLY A 18 9.52 -10.44 -1.24
C GLY A 18 10.14 -9.15 -0.69
N GLU A 19 10.32 -8.11 -1.50
CA GLU A 19 10.62 -6.77 -0.98
C GLU A 19 9.38 -6.18 -0.30
N MET A 20 9.60 -5.58 0.86
CA MET A 20 8.55 -4.91 1.61
C MET A 20 8.50 -3.43 1.24
N VAL A 21 7.30 -2.94 0.98
CA VAL A 21 7.01 -1.51 0.78
C VAL A 21 6.20 -1.00 1.94
N TYR A 22 6.62 0.15 2.44
CA TYR A 22 5.85 0.96 3.35
C TYR A 22 5.09 2.03 2.56
N LEU A 23 3.81 2.18 2.86
CA LEU A 23 2.94 3.21 2.31
C LEU A 23 2.27 3.94 3.46
N GLU A 24 2.25 5.26 3.40
CA GLU A 24 1.55 6.09 4.36
C GLU A 24 0.72 7.19 3.69
N ARG A 25 -0.29 7.64 4.43
CA ARG A 25 -1.19 8.72 4.08
C ARG A 25 -1.21 9.78 5.18
N ARG A 26 -1.16 11.04 4.78
CA ARG A 26 -1.28 12.24 5.62
C ARG A 26 -2.19 13.24 4.92
N GLY A 27 -3.40 13.43 5.41
CA GLY A 27 -4.45 14.20 4.76
C GLY A 27 -4.72 13.64 3.37
N GLU A 28 -4.50 14.45 2.34
CA GLU A 28 -4.68 14.05 0.94
C GLU A 28 -3.36 13.71 0.22
N ASP A 29 -2.30 13.53 1.00
CA ASP A 29 -0.97 13.20 0.54
C ASP A 29 -0.59 11.77 0.93
N TYR A 30 0.08 11.10 0.01
CA TYR A 30 0.61 9.75 0.15
C TYR A 30 2.13 9.83 0.09
N THR A 31 2.80 8.84 0.67
CA THR A 31 4.25 8.63 0.57
C THR A 31 4.53 7.14 0.58
N TRP A 32 5.47 6.68 -0.24
CA TRP A 32 5.89 5.29 -0.29
C TRP A 32 7.41 5.17 -0.18
N ARG A 33 7.89 4.04 0.32
CA ARG A 33 9.31 3.67 0.32
C ARG A 33 9.48 2.16 0.41
N ARG A 34 10.57 1.63 -0.13
CA ARG A 34 11.03 0.28 0.22
C ARG A 34 11.49 0.28 1.68
N SER A 35 11.17 -0.77 2.40
CA SER A 35 11.49 -0.94 3.81
C SER A 35 11.99 -2.35 4.04
N ASP A 36 12.90 -2.51 5.01
CA ASP A 36 13.34 -3.78 5.55
C ASP A 36 12.47 -4.25 6.73
N GLY A 37 11.32 -3.59 6.95
CA GLY A 37 10.43 -3.83 8.10
C GLY A 37 10.84 -3.05 9.36
N THR A 38 11.86 -2.21 9.29
CA THR A 38 12.14 -1.28 10.38
C THR A 38 11.15 -0.11 10.35
N MET A 39 10.47 0.09 11.48
CA MET A 39 9.64 1.28 11.67
C MET A 39 10.55 2.44 12.04
N ASP A 40 10.91 3.29 11.06
CA ASP A 40 11.32 4.65 11.42
C ASP A 40 10.09 5.35 12.00
N HIS A 41 10.10 5.54 13.32
CA HIS A 41 9.11 6.36 13.99
C HIS A 41 9.24 7.80 13.47
N ALA A 42 8.38 8.17 12.53
CA ALA A 42 8.16 9.59 12.23
C ALA A 42 7.70 10.30 13.51
N GLU A 43 8.17 11.52 13.74
CA GLU A 43 7.83 12.34 14.92
C GLU A 43 6.31 12.53 15.10
N SER A 44 5.54 12.35 14.03
CA SER A 44 4.08 12.25 14.05
C SER A 44 3.61 11.00 13.31
N MET A 45 2.68 10.26 13.92
CA MET A 45 2.02 9.14 13.25
C MET A 45 1.21 9.64 12.04
N PRO A 46 1.30 8.96 10.88
CA PRO A 46 0.44 9.25 9.74
C PRO A 46 -1.02 8.86 10.03
N ASP A 47 -1.95 9.39 9.24
CA ASP A 47 -3.38 9.10 9.39
C ASP A 47 -3.70 7.63 9.10
N ALA A 48 -2.98 7.05 8.12
CA ALA A 48 -3.00 5.64 7.81
C ALA A 48 -1.64 5.21 7.27
N TRP A 49 -1.26 3.96 7.51
CA TRP A 49 -0.04 3.37 6.99
C TRP A 49 -0.18 1.86 6.88
N MET A 50 0.58 1.24 5.98
CA MET A 50 0.68 -0.20 5.86
C MET A 50 2.04 -0.63 5.32
N TYR A 51 2.36 -1.90 5.58
CA TYR A 51 3.42 -2.61 4.90
C TYR A 51 2.83 -3.63 3.93
N TYR A 52 3.39 -3.71 2.73
CA TYR A 52 3.07 -4.73 1.75
C TYR A 52 4.33 -5.47 1.32
N SER A 53 4.34 -6.79 1.47
CA SER A 53 5.44 -7.66 1.02
C SER A 53 4.96 -8.81 0.13
N GLY A 54 3.74 -8.70 -0.41
CA GLY A 54 3.15 -9.70 -1.29
C GLY A 54 3.70 -9.64 -2.72
N GLN A 55 3.07 -10.37 -3.63
CA GLN A 55 3.45 -10.33 -5.04
C GLN A 55 3.05 -9.00 -5.67
N TRP A 56 3.99 -8.32 -6.30
CA TRP A 56 3.70 -7.13 -7.09
C TRP A 56 3.02 -7.51 -8.41
N PRO A 57 2.08 -6.69 -8.90
CA PRO A 57 1.26 -7.04 -10.04
C PRO A 57 2.10 -7.24 -11.30
N ALA A 58 1.76 -8.29 -12.06
CA ALA A 58 2.40 -8.65 -13.33
C ALA A 58 2.23 -7.55 -14.40
N ALA A 59 2.83 -7.74 -15.59
CA ALA A 59 2.79 -6.78 -16.71
C ALA A 59 1.39 -6.38 -17.22
N ASP A 60 0.35 -7.11 -16.80
CA ASP A 60 -1.04 -6.89 -17.20
C ASP A 60 -1.61 -5.59 -16.60
N ALA A 61 -2.12 -4.71 -17.45
CA ALA A 61 -2.58 -3.38 -17.05
C ALA A 61 -3.86 -3.41 -16.19
N GLU A 62 -4.81 -4.29 -16.50
CA GLU A 62 -6.08 -4.40 -15.74
C GLU A 62 -5.83 -4.94 -14.33
N LYS A 63 -4.97 -5.95 -14.20
CA LYS A 63 -4.55 -6.49 -12.90
C LYS A 63 -3.78 -5.47 -12.06
N ARG A 64 -2.93 -4.64 -12.70
CA ARG A 64 -2.23 -3.54 -12.03
C ARG A 64 -3.20 -2.50 -11.49
N GLU A 65 -4.15 -2.07 -12.30
CA GLU A 65 -5.15 -1.08 -11.88
C GLU A 65 -5.99 -1.59 -10.71
N ALA A 66 -6.49 -2.83 -10.81
CA ALA A 66 -7.24 -3.47 -9.73
C ALA A 66 -6.40 -3.57 -8.44
N PHE A 67 -5.15 -4.00 -8.54
CA PHE A 67 -4.23 -4.08 -7.40
C PHE A 67 -4.04 -2.72 -6.71
N PHE A 68 -3.74 -1.66 -7.46
CA PHE A 68 -3.57 -0.32 -6.88
C PHE A 68 -4.87 0.23 -6.30
N LYS A 69 -6.02 -0.08 -6.91
CA LYS A 69 -7.31 0.32 -6.37
C LYS A 69 -7.59 -0.36 -5.03
N ASP A 70 -7.33 -1.66 -4.92
CA ASP A 70 -7.49 -2.40 -3.67
C ASP A 70 -6.49 -1.88 -2.61
N MET A 71 -5.24 -1.65 -3.02
CA MET A 71 -4.19 -1.11 -2.15
C MET A 71 -4.55 0.27 -1.57
N LEU A 72 -5.13 1.16 -2.38
CA LEU A 72 -5.64 2.45 -1.90
C LEU A 72 -6.84 2.28 -0.98
N ALA A 73 -7.78 1.42 -1.36
CA ALA A 73 -9.00 1.23 -0.60
C ALA A 73 -8.71 0.67 0.81
N GLU A 74 -7.69 -0.17 0.94
CA GLU A 74 -7.17 -0.61 2.23
C GLU A 74 -6.58 0.55 3.02
N LEU A 75 -5.71 1.33 2.39
CA LEU A 75 -5.10 2.47 3.05
C LEU A 75 -6.13 3.47 3.57
N GLU A 76 -7.14 3.80 2.77
CA GLU A 76 -8.24 4.69 3.16
C GLU A 76 -9.12 4.09 4.25
N SER A 77 -9.33 2.76 4.27
CA SER A 77 -10.16 2.12 5.31
C SER A 77 -9.60 2.30 6.72
N MET A 78 -8.26 2.41 6.83
CA MET A 78 -7.58 2.64 8.11
C MET A 78 -7.66 4.11 8.57
N THR A 79 -8.16 5.02 7.74
CA THR A 79 -8.36 6.44 8.09
C THR A 79 -9.61 6.59 8.96
N GLY A 80 -9.51 6.26 10.25
CA GLY A 80 -10.69 6.31 11.13
C GLY A 80 -10.55 5.77 12.54
N GLY A 81 -9.42 5.16 12.91
CA GLY A 81 -9.17 4.70 14.28
C GLY A 81 -8.65 3.27 14.37
N VAL A 82 -8.95 2.58 15.48
CA VAL A 82 -8.35 1.28 15.87
C VAL A 82 -8.80 0.08 15.03
N ASP A 83 -9.75 0.25 14.11
CA ASP A 83 -10.19 -0.83 13.24
C ASP A 83 -9.39 -0.78 11.94
N ARG A 84 -8.35 -1.62 11.87
CA ARG A 84 -7.23 -1.49 10.92
C ARG A 84 -7.32 -2.40 9.71
N CYS A 85 -8.31 -3.30 9.68
CA CYS A 85 -8.50 -4.23 8.58
C CYS A 85 -9.92 -4.11 8.09
N ARG A 86 -10.09 -3.72 6.83
CA ARG A 86 -11.38 -3.76 6.15
C ARG A 86 -11.87 -5.20 5.94
N TRP A 87 -10.93 -6.12 5.74
CA TRP A 87 -11.21 -7.51 5.42
C TRP A 87 -11.32 -8.38 6.66
N GLU A 88 -12.24 -9.35 6.59
CA GLU A 88 -12.25 -10.46 7.54
C GLU A 88 -10.98 -11.29 7.36
N ALA A 89 -10.47 -11.89 8.44
CA ALA A 89 -9.21 -12.64 8.41
C ALA A 89 -9.19 -13.81 7.41
N ASP A 90 -10.37 -14.29 7.00
CA ASP A 90 -10.57 -15.40 6.06
C ASP A 90 -10.73 -14.95 4.59
N ASP A 91 -10.77 -13.65 4.29
CA ASP A 91 -10.89 -13.14 2.92
C ASP A 91 -9.49 -12.95 2.29
N PRO A 92 -9.17 -13.61 1.15
CA PRO A 92 -7.85 -13.52 0.55
C PRO A 92 -7.58 -12.11 0.02
N TRP A 93 -6.56 -11.47 0.61
CA TRP A 93 -6.03 -10.19 0.14
C TRP A 93 -4.60 -10.34 -0.39
N PRO A 94 -4.29 -9.80 -1.59
CA PRO A 94 -5.22 -9.23 -2.57
C PRO A 94 -6.08 -10.32 -3.22
N HIS A 95 -7.25 -9.98 -3.76
CA HIS A 95 -8.18 -10.94 -4.40
C HIS A 95 -7.63 -11.69 -5.63
N TRP A 96 -6.38 -11.45 -6.00
CA TRP A 96 -5.69 -12.11 -7.10
C TRP A 96 -4.51 -12.91 -6.56
N HIS A 97 -4.70 -14.22 -6.48
CA HIS A 97 -3.67 -15.24 -6.25
C HIS A 97 -3.42 -16.04 -7.54
#